data_AF-A0A1G3YF45-F1
#
_entry.id   AF-A0A1G3YF45-F1
#
_cell.length_a   1.000
_cell.length_b   1.000
_cell.length_c   1.000
_cell.angle_alpha   90.00
_cell.angle_beta   90.00
_cell.angle_gamma   90.00
#
_symmetry.space_group_name_H-M   'P 1'
#
loop_
_entity.id
_entity.type
_entity.pdbx_description
1 polymer ?
#
loop_
_entity_poly.entity_id
_entity_poly.type
_entity_poly.pdbx_seq_one_letter_code
_entity_poly.pdbx_strand_id
1 'polypeptide(L)'
;MTKAEFSGEFDQILRLMRDHAYLQYAPSSRAEYEKKIEAAFWHFRELVRSCAGIELGSDLEAAQEIARLRSPSSSDAARALARVGKRLAASGKTEDALPWVRASEALRALR
;
A
#
# COMPACT_ATOMS: atom_id res chain seq x y z
N MET A 1 2.37 -17.06 3.75
CA MET A 1 1.67 -16.10 4.63
C MET A 1 0.17 -16.37 4.56
N THR A 2 -0.50 -16.47 5.71
CA THR A 2 -1.96 -16.60 5.81
C THR A 2 -2.64 -15.24 5.74
N LYS A 3 -3.96 -15.23 5.54
CA LYS A 3 -4.75 -13.99 5.58
C LYS A 3 -4.61 -13.24 6.91
N ALA A 4 -4.59 -13.98 8.02
CA ALA A 4 -4.48 -13.39 9.36
C ALA A 4 -3.10 -12.77 9.60
N GLU A 5 -2.02 -13.46 9.21
CA GLU A 5 -0.65 -12.93 9.27
C GLU A 5 -0.52 -11.64 8.46
N PHE A 6 -1.00 -11.64 7.21
CA PHE A 6 -0.98 -10.45 6.37
C PHE A 6 -1.71 -9.27 7.03
N SER A 7 -2.91 -9.52 7.56
CA SER A 7 -3.69 -8.49 8.24
C SER A 7 -2.99 -7.95 9.49
N GLY A 8 -2.30 -8.81 10.25
CA GLY A 8 -1.51 -8.40 11.41
C GLY A 8 -0.34 -7.48 11.04
N GLU A 9 0.47 -7.88 10.06
CA GLU A 9 1.58 -7.06 9.56
C GLU A 9 1.06 -5.74 8.95
N PHE A 10 -0.04 -5.81 8.21
CA PHE A 10 -0.62 -4.63 7.61
C PHE A 10 -1.20 -3.65 8.66
N ASP A 11 -1.74 -4.14 9.78
CA ASP A 11 -2.18 -3.27 10.89
C ASP A 11 -1.02 -2.47 11.49
N GLN A 12 0.17 -3.07 11.61
CA GLN A 12 1.37 -2.38 12.10
C GLN A 12 1.77 -1.23 11.16
N ILE A 13 1.71 -1.47 9.84
CA ILE A 13 1.98 -0.44 8.83
C ILE A 13 0.95 0.69 8.92
N LEU A 14 -0.34 0.38 9.05
CA LEU A 14 -1.37 1.39 9.19
C LEU A 14 -1.30 2.11 10.55
N ARG A 15 -0.76 1.47 11.59
CA ARG A 15 -0.53 2.10 12.89
C ARG A 15 0.53 3.20 12.78
N LEU A 16 1.61 3.01 12.02
CA LEU A 16 2.58 4.08 11.73
C LEU A 16 1.90 5.35 11.21
N MET A 17 0.94 5.22 10.29
CA MET A 17 0.21 6.37 9.75
C MET A 17 -0.77 6.98 10.76
N ARG A 18 -1.45 6.16 11.56
CA ARG A 18 -2.39 6.63 12.59
C ARG A 18 -1.67 7.41 13.68
N ASP A 19 -0.54 6.90 14.18
CA ASP A 19 0.22 7.52 15.26
C ASP A 19 0.78 8.88 14.86
N HIS A 20 0.98 9.10 13.55
CA HIS A 20 1.52 10.35 12.99
C HIS A 20 0.49 11.16 12.20
N ALA A 21 -0.81 10.86 12.35
CA ALA A 21 -1.87 11.57 11.62
C ALA A 21 -1.88 13.08 11.91
N TYR A 22 -1.43 13.49 13.10
CA TYR A 22 -1.35 14.89 13.51
C TYR A 22 -0.41 15.74 12.61
N LEU A 23 0.59 15.12 11.98
CA LEU A 23 1.54 15.83 11.09
C LEU A 23 0.86 16.40 9.84
N GLN A 24 -0.33 15.91 9.47
CA GLN A 24 -1.09 16.38 8.30
C GLN A 24 -1.59 17.83 8.46
N TYR A 25 -1.78 18.29 9.70
CA TYR A 25 -2.49 19.53 9.97
C TYR A 25 -1.58 20.76 10.11
N ALA A 26 -0.26 20.57 10.17
CA ALA A 26 0.71 21.64 10.31
C ALA A 26 1.59 21.77 9.05
N PRO A 27 1.67 22.96 8.42
CA PRO A 27 2.53 23.19 7.26
C PRO A 27 4.01 22.85 7.52
N SER A 28 4.50 23.13 8.74
CA SER A 28 5.86 22.82 9.17
C SER A 28 6.16 21.31 9.27
N SER A 29 5.12 20.49 9.45
CA SER A 29 5.22 19.03 9.63
C SER A 29 5.01 18.25 8.33
N ARG A 30 4.70 18.92 7.22
CA ARG A 30 4.36 18.27 5.95
C ARG A 30 5.48 17.38 5.39
N ALA A 31 6.72 17.88 5.41
CA ALA A 31 7.87 17.11 4.94
C ALA A 31 8.12 15.85 5.80
N GLU A 32 7.84 15.93 7.09
CA GLU A 32 7.91 14.76 7.97
C GLU A 32 6.79 13.77 7.65
N TYR A 33 5.56 14.25 7.42
CA TYR A 33 4.44 13.42 7.04
C TYR A 33 4.67 12.66 5.72
N GLU A 34 5.28 13.32 4.72
CA GLU A 34 5.66 12.71 3.45
C GLU A 34 6.66 11.56 3.67
N LYS A 35 7.66 11.73 4.55
CA LYS A 35 8.58 10.64 4.94
C LYS A 35 7.88 9.46 5.61
N LYS A 36 6.83 9.71 6.41
CA LYS A 36 6.03 8.64 7.03
C LYS A 36 5.23 7.86 5.97
N ILE A 37 4.67 8.56 4.99
CA ILE A 37 3.99 7.91 3.84
C ILE A 37 4.98 7.03 3.07
N GLU A 38 6.17 7.55 2.75
CA GLU A 38 7.21 6.80 2.03
C GLU A 38 7.63 5.55 2.81
N ALA A 39 7.86 5.68 4.12
CA ALA A 39 8.21 4.55 4.98
C ALA A 39 7.09 3.50 5.04
N ALA A 40 5.85 3.92 5.29
CA ALA A 40 4.70 3.01 5.32
C ALA A 40 4.52 2.27 3.99
N PHE A 41 4.69 2.98 2.88
CA PHE A 41 4.60 2.39 1.56
C PHE A 41 5.77 1.44 1.26
N TRP A 42 6.99 1.75 1.70
CA TRP A 42 8.12 0.84 1.62
C TRP A 42 7.84 -0.48 2.35
N HIS A 43 7.36 -0.41 3.60
CA HIS A 43 6.97 -1.60 4.36
C HIS A 43 5.83 -2.37 3.70
N PHE A 44 4.86 -1.68 3.10
CA PHE A 44 3.78 -2.34 2.37
C PHE A 44 4.28 -3.08 1.13
N ARG A 45 5.20 -2.49 0.36
CA ARG A 45 5.82 -3.15 -0.80
C ARG A 45 6.59 -4.40 -0.37
N GLU A 46 7.33 -4.31 0.74
CA GLU A 46 8.05 -5.45 1.31
C GLU A 46 7.10 -6.55 1.77
N LEU A 47 5.99 -6.19 2.43
CA LEU A 47 4.95 -7.13 2.83
C LEU A 47 4.33 -7.84 1.61
N VAL A 48 4.02 -7.10 0.53
CA VAL A 48 3.52 -7.68 -0.71
C VAL A 48 4.56 -8.60 -1.36
N ARG A 49 5.85 -8.22 -1.38
CA ARG A 49 6.93 -9.06 -1.88
C ARG A 49 7.05 -10.35 -1.08
N SER A 50 7.05 -10.26 0.25
CA SER A 50 7.11 -11.42 1.16
C SER A 50 5.89 -12.35 0.99
N CYS A 51 4.70 -11.76 0.80
CA CYS A 51 3.45 -12.50 0.70
C CYS A 51 3.24 -13.17 -0.68
N ALA A 52 3.58 -12.48 -1.77
CA ALA A 52 3.20 -12.88 -3.13
C ALA A 52 4.39 -13.04 -4.09
N GLY A 53 5.62 -12.70 -3.67
CA GLY A 53 6.80 -12.69 -4.54
C GLY A 53 6.78 -11.61 -5.62
N ILE A 54 5.94 -10.58 -5.46
CA ILE A 54 5.73 -9.54 -6.46
C ILE A 54 6.38 -8.24 -6.01
N GLU A 55 7.26 -7.69 -6.84
CA GLU A 55 7.84 -6.37 -6.64
C GLU A 55 6.94 -5.30 -7.23
N LEU A 56 6.48 -4.38 -6.39
CA LEU A 56 5.72 -3.21 -6.81
C LEU A 56 6.69 -2.06 -7.10
N GLY A 57 6.39 -1.25 -8.11
CA GLY A 57 7.14 -0.02 -8.40
C GLY A 57 6.98 1.05 -7.32
N SER A 58 7.88 2.04 -7.31
CA SER A 58 7.68 3.26 -6.53
C SER A 58 6.64 4.15 -7.22
N ASP A 59 5.54 4.45 -6.56
CA ASP A 59 4.51 5.36 -7.06
C ASP A 59 3.96 6.20 -5.90
N LEU A 60 4.11 7.52 -5.98
CA LEU A 60 3.77 8.45 -4.90
C LEU A 60 2.26 8.48 -4.64
N GLU A 61 1.44 8.41 -5.68
CA GLU A 61 -0.02 8.40 -5.55
C GLU A 61 -0.50 7.11 -4.87
N ALA A 62 0.10 5.97 -5.20
CA ALA A 62 -0.16 4.70 -4.55
C ALA A 62 0.25 4.73 -3.08
N ALA A 63 1.41 5.32 -2.76
CA ALA A 63 1.86 5.51 -1.38
C ALA A 63 0.82 6.31 -0.57
N GLN A 64 0.33 7.42 -1.12
CA GLN A 64 -0.72 8.23 -0.50
C GLN A 64 -2.05 7.47 -0.36
N GLU A 65 -2.44 6.69 -1.37
CA GLU A 65 -3.67 5.90 -1.34
C GLU A 65 -3.62 4.83 -0.24
N ILE A 66 -2.52 4.08 -0.16
CA ILE A 66 -2.31 3.03 0.83
C ILE A 66 -2.25 3.62 2.24
N ALA A 67 -1.55 4.74 2.41
CA ALA A 67 -1.43 5.43 3.70
C ALA A 67 -2.79 5.94 4.25
N ARG A 68 -3.80 6.10 3.40
CA ARG A 68 -5.16 6.51 3.78
C ARG A 68 -6.09 5.35 4.13
N LEU A 69 -5.66 4.11 3.94
CA LEU A 69 -6.45 2.94 4.31
C LEU A 69 -6.61 2.89 5.83
N ARG A 70 -7.83 2.59 6.29
CA ARG A 70 -8.18 2.52 7.72
C ARG A 70 -8.39 1.10 8.22
N SER A 71 -8.51 0.15 7.30
CA SER A 71 -8.84 -1.24 7.57
C SER A 71 -7.63 -2.10 7.21
N PRO A 72 -7.08 -2.88 8.17
CA PRO A 72 -5.95 -3.79 7.92
C PRO A 72 -6.42 -5.08 7.25
N SER A 73 -7.29 -4.97 6.25
CA SER A 73 -7.86 -6.11 5.53
C SER A 73 -7.09 -6.38 4.26
N SER A 74 -6.73 -7.66 4.03
CA SER A 74 -6.16 -8.09 2.75
C SER A 74 -7.08 -7.74 1.56
N SER A 75 -8.39 -7.72 1.76
CA SER A 75 -9.35 -7.35 0.72
C SER A 75 -9.32 -5.85 0.40
N ASP A 76 -9.11 -4.99 1.40
CA ASP A 76 -8.99 -3.54 1.17
C ASP A 76 -7.65 -3.18 0.54
N ALA A 77 -6.56 -3.84 0.98
CA ALA A 77 -5.27 -3.76 0.32
C ALA A 77 -5.37 -4.20 -1.16
N ALA A 78 -6.01 -5.34 -1.44
CA ALA A 78 -6.23 -5.81 -2.80
C ALA A 78 -7.04 -4.82 -3.66
N ARG A 79 -8.07 -4.19 -3.09
CA ARG A 79 -8.84 -3.15 -3.80
C ARG A 79 -7.98 -1.94 -4.14
N ALA A 80 -7.12 -1.49 -3.22
CA ALA A 80 -6.20 -0.39 -3.48
C ALA A 80 -5.20 -0.73 -4.60
N LEU A 81 -4.58 -1.91 -4.52
CA LEU A 81 -3.68 -2.40 -5.57
C LEU A 81 -4.37 -2.46 -6.95
N ALA A 82 -5.61 -2.95 -7.01
CA ALA A 82 -6.39 -2.98 -8.25
C ALA A 82 -6.69 -1.58 -8.81
N ARG A 83 -6.95 -0.59 -7.94
CA ARG A 83 -7.16 0.80 -8.37
C ARG A 83 -5.89 1.42 -8.91
N VAL A 84 -4.75 1.21 -8.26
CA VAL A 84 -3.44 1.66 -8.74
C VAL A 84 -3.12 1.04 -10.09
N GLY A 85 -3.28 -0.28 -10.24
CA GLY A 85 -3.06 -0.96 -11.53
C GLY A 85 -3.95 -0.40 -12.65
N LYS A 86 -5.24 -0.17 -12.38
CA LYS A 86 -6.16 0.44 -13.36
C LYS A 86 -5.73 1.86 -13.74
N ARG A 87 -5.31 2.68 -12.77
CA ARG A 87 -4.83 4.04 -13.01
C ARG A 87 -3.59 4.03 -13.90
N LEU A 88 -2.58 3.22 -13.57
CA LEU A 88 -1.36 3.10 -14.36
C LEU A 88 -1.64 2.64 -15.80
N ALA A 89 -2.52 1.64 -15.96
CA ALA A 89 -2.94 1.17 -17.28
C ALA A 89 -3.66 2.28 -18.08
N ALA A 90 -4.54 3.05 -17.43
CA ALA A 90 -5.23 4.19 -18.06
C ALA A 90 -4.27 5.31 -18.48
N SER A 91 -3.14 5.46 -17.79
CA SER A 91 -2.06 6.40 -18.16
C SER A 91 -1.10 5.86 -19.22
N GLY A 92 -1.39 4.69 -19.83
CA GLY A 92 -0.54 4.06 -20.83
C GLY A 92 0.68 3.31 -20.26
N LYS A 93 0.83 3.23 -18.93
CA LYS A 93 1.91 2.53 -18.25
C LYS A 93 1.53 1.09 -17.95
N THR A 94 1.18 0.33 -18.99
CA THR A 94 0.66 -1.03 -18.85
C THR A 94 1.65 -1.99 -18.19
N GLU A 95 2.94 -1.85 -18.50
CA GLU A 95 4.00 -2.66 -17.88
C GLU A 95 4.11 -2.41 -16.37
N ASP A 96 4.03 -1.14 -15.96
CA ASP A 96 4.04 -0.76 -14.54
C ASP A 96 2.76 -1.19 -13.83
N ALA A 97 1.63 -1.31 -14.53
CA ALA A 97 0.34 -1.69 -13.96
C ALA A 97 0.24 -3.19 -13.59
N LEU A 98 0.91 -4.06 -14.36
CA LEU A 98 0.75 -5.50 -14.24
C LEU A 98 1.11 -6.06 -12.86
N PRO A 99 2.23 -5.66 -12.21
CA PRO A 99 2.55 -6.11 -10.85
C PRO A 99 1.45 -5.78 -9.84
N TRP A 100 0.80 -4.63 -9.95
CA TRP A 100 -0.27 -4.21 -9.02
C TRP A 100 -1.52 -5.07 -9.15
N VAL A 101 -1.91 -5.38 -10.39
CA VAL A 101 -3.07 -6.25 -10.65
C VAL A 101 -2.81 -7.66 -10.12
N ARG A 102 -1.62 -8.22 -10.41
CA ARG A 102 -1.22 -9.55 -9.92
C ARG A 102 -1.15 -9.60 -8.39
N ALA A 103 -0.61 -8.56 -7.75
CA ALA A 103 -0.56 -8.49 -6.29
C ALA A 103 -1.97 -8.39 -5.67
N SER A 104 -2.89 -7.64 -6.30
CA SER A 104 -4.29 -7.62 -5.90
C SER A 104 -4.92 -9.01 -5.93
N GLU A 105 -4.70 -9.78 -6.99
CA GLU A 105 -5.22 -11.14 -7.13
C GLU A 105 -4.62 -12.09 -6.08
N ALA A 106 -3.31 -12.01 -5.85
CA ALA A 106 -2.63 -12.80 -4.84
C ALA A 106 -3.20 -12.55 -3.43
N LEU A 107 -3.42 -11.28 -3.06
CA LEU A 107 -4.00 -10.92 -1.75
C LEU A 107 -5.46 -11.39 -1.60
N ARG A 108 -6.23 -11.47 -2.69
CA ARG A 108 -7.60 -12.02 -2.67
C ARG A 108 -7.62 -13.54 -2.50
N ALA A 109 -6.57 -14.22 -2.96
CA ALA A 109 -6.44 -15.67 -2.87
C ALA A 109 -5.96 -16.16 -1.49
N LEU A 110 -5.56 -15.24 -0.59
CA LEU A 110 -5.16 -15.59 0.77
C LEU A 110 -6.28 -16.30 1.54
N ARG A 111 -5.92 -17.44 2.14
CA ARG A 111 -6.79 -18.24 3.00
C ARG A 111 -6.56 -17.89 4.48
#